data_AF-A0A936V2V4-F1
#
_entry.id   AF-A0A936V2V4-F1
#
_cell.length_a   1.000
_cell.length_b   1.000
_cell.length_c   1.000
_cell.angle_alpha   90.00
_cell.angle_beta   90.00
_cell.angle_gamma   90.00
#
_symmetry.space_group_name_H-M   'P 1'
#
loop_
_entity.id
_entity.type
_entity.pdbx_description
1 polymer ?
#
loop_
_entity_poly.entity_id
_entity_poly.type
_entity_poly.pdbx_seq_one_letter_code
_entity_poly.pdbx_strand_id
1 'polypeptide(L)'
;MKKIFACFLLILFSLPGFTQLNAEQVVIKKTFFDFLSYYKKNEVAFNTFKLYRGTGAENGPPYRIQWKEAEKYFAFLRKQVPYVGEAYIKAEKQHFKNADSLFRLYPEDEIPAGFDYDRWGGGQESVQYMYKWYTSPKNKYLVIIAGNTAVLKIGSGLWEGASENDRSWNIVPFVKEKGKWKMADNIYPANEE
;
A
#
# COMPACT_ATOMS: atom_id res chain seq x y z
N MET A 1 39.41 41.30 -41.99
CA MET A 1 38.91 41.37 -40.59
C MET A 1 38.04 40.15 -40.33
N LYS A 2 38.50 39.22 -39.49
CA LYS A 2 37.76 37.99 -39.12
C LYS A 2 36.65 38.35 -38.13
N LYS A 3 35.39 38.06 -38.45
CA LYS A 3 34.27 38.13 -37.50
C LYS A 3 34.08 36.74 -36.89
N ILE A 4 34.36 36.61 -35.60
CA ILE A 4 34.10 35.40 -34.82
C ILE A 4 32.63 35.46 -34.40
N PHE A 5 31.80 34.56 -34.94
CA PHE A 5 30.47 34.29 -34.40
C PHE A 5 30.62 33.41 -33.17
N ALA A 6 30.41 33.99 -31.99
CA ALA A 6 30.23 33.23 -30.76
C ALA A 6 28.78 32.72 -30.71
N CYS A 7 28.57 31.46 -31.08
CA CYS A 7 27.32 30.76 -30.79
C CYS A 7 27.27 30.43 -29.29
N PHE A 8 26.51 31.20 -28.52
CA PHE A 8 26.03 30.77 -27.21
C PHE A 8 24.97 29.69 -27.40
N LEU A 9 25.38 28.41 -27.31
CA LEU A 9 24.44 27.32 -27.08
C LEU A 9 24.07 27.33 -25.59
N LEU A 10 22.96 27.99 -25.26
CA LEU A 10 22.27 27.80 -23.99
C LEU A 10 21.61 26.41 -24.03
N ILE A 11 22.34 25.41 -23.55
CA ILE A 11 21.76 24.11 -23.21
C ILE A 11 20.93 24.35 -21.95
N LEU A 12 19.63 24.55 -22.15
CA LEU A 12 18.63 24.49 -21.09
C LEU A 12 18.61 23.05 -20.57
N PHE A 13 19.38 22.79 -19.52
CA PHE A 13 19.16 21.64 -18.66
C PHE A 13 17.82 21.86 -17.96
N SER A 14 16.74 21.31 -18.53
CA SER A 14 15.50 21.14 -17.80
C SER A 14 15.78 20.13 -16.68
N LEU A 15 16.02 20.64 -15.48
CA LEU A 15 15.86 19.84 -14.26
C LEU A 15 14.49 19.15 -14.36
N PRO A 16 14.37 17.86 -14.01
CA PRO A 16 13.06 17.23 -13.90
C PRO A 16 12.33 17.91 -12.73
N GLY A 17 11.66 19.01 -13.03
CA GLY A 17 10.63 19.56 -12.17
C GLY A 17 9.63 18.45 -11.92
N PHE A 18 9.15 18.33 -10.69
CA PHE A 18 8.10 17.39 -10.32
C PHE A 18 6.97 17.49 -11.35
N THR A 19 6.93 16.55 -12.29
CA THR A 19 5.92 16.55 -13.34
C THR A 19 4.59 16.31 -12.65
N GLN A 20 3.68 17.28 -12.79
CA GLN A 20 2.31 17.16 -12.34
C GLN A 20 1.76 15.81 -12.83
N LEU A 21 1.12 15.06 -11.92
CA LEU A 21 0.54 13.76 -12.27
C LEU A 21 -0.40 13.93 -13.47
N ASN A 22 -0.27 13.06 -14.46
CA ASN A 22 -1.21 13.01 -15.57
C ASN A 22 -2.60 12.54 -15.08
N ALA A 23 -3.62 12.67 -15.93
CA ALA A 23 -5.00 12.36 -15.56
C ALA A 23 -5.17 10.92 -15.02
N GLU A 24 -4.49 9.94 -15.61
CA GLU A 24 -4.57 8.55 -15.17
C GLU A 24 -3.86 8.31 -13.83
N GLN A 25 -2.70 8.92 -13.63
CA GLN A 25 -1.98 8.90 -12.36
C GLN A 25 -2.79 9.54 -11.23
N VAL A 26 -3.51 10.63 -11.53
CA VAL A 26 -4.43 11.27 -10.59
C VAL A 26 -5.56 10.31 -10.20
N VAL A 27 -6.11 9.53 -11.13
CA VAL A 27 -7.14 8.52 -10.83
C VAL A 27 -6.61 7.43 -9.91
N ILE A 28 -5.38 6.93 -10.12
CA ILE A 28 -4.77 5.92 -9.24
C ILE A 28 -4.59 6.47 -7.82
N LYS A 29 -3.99 7.66 -7.69
CA LYS A 29 -3.83 8.33 -6.39
C LYS A 29 -5.18 8.55 -5.71
N LYS A 30 -6.19 9.00 -6.46
CA LYS A 30 -7.54 9.19 -5.93
C LYS A 30 -8.16 7.87 -5.46
N THR A 31 -7.98 6.79 -6.22
CA THR A 31 -8.48 5.44 -5.85
C THR A 31 -7.90 5.00 -4.50
N PHE A 32 -6.62 5.24 -4.26
CA PHE A 32 -5.99 4.98 -2.96
C PHE A 32 -6.62 5.82 -1.82
N PHE A 33 -6.79 7.12 -2.03
CA PHE A 33 -7.36 7.99 -0.99
C PHE A 33 -8.83 7.69 -0.72
N ASP A 34 -9.60 7.41 -1.77
CA ASP A 34 -10.99 6.98 -1.62
C ASP A 34 -11.07 5.66 -0.84
N PHE A 35 -10.13 4.72 -1.07
CA PHE A 35 -9.99 3.52 -0.25
C PHE A 35 -9.73 3.85 1.22
N LEU A 36 -8.76 4.71 1.53
CA LEU A 36 -8.46 5.09 2.91
C LEU A 36 -9.67 5.75 3.60
N SER A 37 -10.37 6.64 2.90
CA SER A 37 -11.60 7.26 3.40
C SER A 37 -12.69 6.22 3.66
N TYR A 38 -12.86 5.26 2.76
CA TYR A 38 -13.83 4.18 2.91
C TYR A 38 -13.46 3.26 4.06
N TYR A 39 -12.21 2.85 4.17
CA TYR A 39 -11.72 1.98 5.24
C TYR A 39 -11.93 2.65 6.59
N LYS A 40 -11.50 3.91 6.75
CA LYS A 40 -11.74 4.71 7.94
C LYS A 40 -13.23 4.77 8.33
N LYS A 41 -14.12 4.99 7.36
CA LYS A 41 -15.57 5.05 7.63
C LYS A 41 -16.16 3.70 8.04
N ASN A 42 -15.57 2.60 7.59
CA ASN A 42 -16.10 1.25 7.74
C ASN A 42 -15.22 0.35 8.63
N GLU A 43 -14.27 0.91 9.38
CA GLU A 43 -13.25 0.19 10.16
C GLU A 43 -13.85 -0.93 11.01
N VAL A 44 -14.97 -0.66 11.68
CA VAL A 44 -15.69 -1.65 12.49
C VAL A 44 -16.03 -2.90 11.69
N ALA A 45 -16.51 -2.75 10.45
CA ALA A 45 -16.85 -3.88 9.58
C ALA A 45 -15.63 -4.73 9.24
N PHE A 46 -14.50 -4.09 8.93
CA PHE A 46 -13.23 -4.78 8.67
C PHE A 46 -12.72 -5.54 9.91
N ASN A 47 -12.91 -4.98 11.11
CA ASN A 47 -12.43 -5.56 12.37
C ASN A 47 -13.36 -6.63 12.98
N THR A 48 -14.52 -6.90 12.35
CA THR A 48 -15.45 -7.94 12.83
C THR A 48 -14.92 -9.36 12.62
N PHE A 49 -14.08 -9.58 11.61
CA PHE A 49 -13.62 -10.91 11.24
C PHE A 49 -12.53 -11.42 12.19
N LYS A 50 -12.75 -12.56 12.83
CA LYS A 50 -11.72 -13.25 13.64
C LYS A 50 -10.92 -14.21 12.76
N LEU A 51 -9.91 -13.65 12.10
CA LEU A 51 -9.20 -14.29 10.98
C LEU A 51 -8.21 -15.39 11.39
N TYR A 52 -7.74 -15.36 12.64
CA TYR A 52 -6.86 -16.37 13.22
C TYR A 52 -7.23 -16.58 14.69
N ARG A 53 -6.67 -17.64 15.29
CA ARG A 53 -6.84 -17.94 16.71
C ARG A 53 -5.64 -18.73 17.22
N GLY A 54 -5.22 -18.45 18.46
CA GLY A 54 -4.25 -19.27 19.19
C GLY A 54 -4.89 -20.53 19.77
N THR A 55 -4.11 -21.59 19.85
CA THR A 55 -4.54 -22.87 20.41
C THR A 55 -3.87 -23.18 21.75
N GLY A 56 -2.88 -22.38 22.16
CA GLY A 56 -2.24 -22.47 23.47
C GLY A 56 -2.99 -21.72 24.58
N ALA A 57 -2.34 -21.63 25.73
CA ALA A 57 -2.83 -20.90 26.89
C ALA A 57 -3.10 -19.44 26.52
N GLU A 58 -4.20 -18.88 27.06
CA GLU A 58 -4.58 -17.48 26.85
C GLU A 58 -4.71 -17.07 25.37
N ASN A 59 -5.03 -18.02 24.47
CA ASN A 59 -5.10 -17.79 23.02
C ASN A 59 -3.75 -17.39 22.40
N GLY A 60 -2.65 -17.84 23.01
CA GLY A 60 -1.29 -17.75 22.49
C GLY A 60 -0.95 -18.85 21.47
N PRO A 61 0.33 -18.91 21.02
CA PRO A 61 0.82 -19.91 20.08
C PRO A 61 0.55 -21.35 20.58
N PRO A 62 0.37 -22.33 19.67
CA PRO A 62 0.42 -22.18 18.22
C PRO A 62 -0.84 -21.55 17.67
N TYR A 63 -0.66 -20.70 16.67
CA TYR A 63 -1.75 -20.04 15.97
C TYR A 63 -2.23 -20.85 14.76
N ARG A 64 -3.45 -20.56 14.30
CA ARG A 64 -3.97 -21.08 13.04
C ARG A 64 -4.91 -20.09 12.37
N ILE A 65 -4.99 -20.16 11.05
CA ILE A 65 -5.98 -19.40 10.29
C ILE A 65 -7.37 -20.00 10.48
N GLN A 66 -8.35 -19.13 10.71
CA GLN A 66 -9.76 -19.49 10.76
C GLN A 66 -10.33 -19.46 9.33
N TRP A 67 -10.02 -20.46 8.52
CA TRP A 67 -10.31 -20.47 7.07
C TRP A 67 -11.78 -20.22 6.72
N LYS A 68 -12.72 -20.74 7.53
CA LYS A 68 -14.15 -20.46 7.33
C LYS A 68 -14.48 -18.97 7.48
N GLU A 69 -13.81 -18.27 8.38
CA GLU A 69 -13.99 -16.83 8.60
C GLU A 69 -13.21 -16.02 7.56
N ALA A 70 -12.00 -16.47 7.19
CA ALA A 70 -11.22 -15.88 6.11
C ALA A 70 -11.98 -15.86 4.77
N GLU A 71 -12.69 -16.94 4.41
CA GLU A 71 -13.49 -16.96 3.19
C GLU A 71 -14.68 -15.98 3.24
N LYS A 72 -15.30 -15.77 4.41
CA LYS A 72 -16.32 -14.71 4.57
C LYS A 72 -15.70 -13.33 4.40
N TYR A 73 -14.51 -13.12 4.95
CA TYR A 73 -13.77 -11.88 4.80
C TYR A 73 -13.44 -11.61 3.32
N PHE A 74 -12.91 -12.59 2.57
CA PHE A 74 -12.65 -12.44 1.14
C PHE A 74 -13.93 -12.15 0.34
N ALA A 75 -15.06 -12.76 0.71
CA ALA A 75 -16.35 -12.44 0.12
C ALA A 75 -16.83 -11.02 0.45
N PHE A 76 -16.60 -10.56 1.69
CA PHE A 76 -16.85 -9.18 2.10
C PHE A 76 -16.03 -8.20 1.27
N LEU A 77 -14.73 -8.44 1.08
CA LEU A 77 -13.88 -7.61 0.23
C LEU A 77 -14.42 -7.51 -1.19
N ARG A 78 -14.69 -8.66 -1.80
CA ARG A 78 -15.22 -8.74 -3.17
C ARG A 78 -16.52 -7.98 -3.36
N LYS A 79 -17.42 -8.06 -2.37
CA LYS A 79 -18.79 -7.53 -2.48
C LYS A 79 -18.90 -6.07 -2.05
N GLN A 80 -18.18 -5.69 -0.99
CA GLN A 80 -18.43 -4.44 -0.29
C GLN A 80 -17.34 -3.39 -0.50
N VAL A 81 -16.11 -3.78 -0.84
CA VAL A 81 -14.98 -2.85 -0.93
C VAL A 81 -14.73 -2.48 -2.39
N PRO A 82 -15.17 -1.31 -2.88
CA PRO A 82 -15.15 -1.01 -4.30
C PRO A 82 -13.76 -0.67 -4.83
N TYR A 83 -12.72 -0.57 -4.00
CA TYR A 83 -11.38 -0.15 -4.40
C TYR A 83 -10.39 -1.32 -4.57
N VAL A 84 -10.81 -2.51 -4.20
CA VAL A 84 -10.05 -3.75 -4.38
C VAL A 84 -10.73 -4.63 -5.45
N GLY A 85 -9.97 -5.56 -6.00
CA GLY A 85 -10.41 -6.45 -7.08
C GLY A 85 -9.97 -7.90 -6.86
N GLU A 86 -10.11 -8.72 -7.90
CA GLU A 86 -9.70 -10.13 -7.83
C GLU A 86 -8.20 -10.28 -7.61
N ALA A 87 -7.37 -9.37 -8.14
CA ALA A 87 -5.94 -9.38 -7.89
C ALA A 87 -5.61 -9.22 -6.39
N TYR A 88 -6.26 -8.25 -5.73
CA TYR A 88 -6.11 -8.04 -4.30
C TYR A 88 -6.55 -9.26 -3.49
N ILE A 89 -7.73 -9.81 -3.79
CA ILE A 89 -8.24 -10.99 -3.10
C ILE A 89 -7.32 -12.21 -3.29
N LYS A 90 -6.71 -12.34 -4.48
CA LYS A 90 -5.72 -13.39 -4.75
C LYS A 90 -4.46 -13.21 -3.91
N ALA A 91 -3.92 -11.99 -3.83
CA ALA A 91 -2.76 -11.68 -3.00
C ALA A 91 -3.03 -11.98 -1.52
N GLU A 92 -4.18 -11.55 -1.03
CA GLU A 92 -4.64 -11.77 0.34
C GLU A 92 -4.80 -13.25 0.69
N LYS A 93 -5.37 -14.05 -0.21
CA LYS A 93 -5.40 -15.51 -0.05
C LYS A 93 -4.01 -16.10 0.04
N GLN A 94 -3.04 -15.56 -0.70
CA GLN A 94 -1.66 -16.02 -0.63
C GLN A 94 -0.99 -15.63 0.69
N HIS A 95 -1.20 -14.41 1.18
CA HIS A 95 -0.72 -13.98 2.50
C HIS A 95 -1.24 -14.90 3.62
N PHE A 96 -2.52 -15.27 3.55
CA PHE A 96 -3.13 -16.20 4.51
C PHE A 96 -2.53 -17.60 4.45
N LYS A 97 -2.26 -18.11 3.24
CA LYS A 97 -1.59 -19.41 3.08
C LYS A 97 -0.16 -19.38 3.61
N ASN A 98 0.55 -18.28 3.39
CA ASN A 98 1.91 -18.10 3.88
C ASN A 98 1.92 -18.08 5.41
N ALA A 99 1.04 -17.29 6.03
CA ALA A 99 0.92 -17.27 7.49
C ALA A 99 0.53 -18.63 8.07
N ASP A 100 -0.42 -19.34 7.46
CA ASP A 100 -0.80 -20.70 7.87
C ASP A 100 0.35 -21.72 7.75
N SER A 101 1.25 -21.52 6.78
CA SER A 101 2.47 -22.31 6.66
C SER A 101 3.50 -21.95 7.74
N LEU A 102 3.68 -20.66 8.02
CA LEU A 102 4.61 -20.18 9.04
C LEU A 102 4.19 -20.63 10.44
N PHE A 103 2.91 -20.54 10.77
CA PHE A 103 2.36 -21.05 12.03
C PHE A 103 2.61 -22.55 12.26
N ARG A 104 2.68 -23.33 11.17
CA ARG A 104 2.99 -24.77 11.24
C ARG A 104 4.47 -25.05 11.37
N LEU A 105 5.30 -24.24 10.72
CA LEU A 105 6.76 -24.39 10.75
C LEU A 105 7.36 -23.89 12.07
N TYR A 106 6.78 -22.84 12.64
CA TYR A 106 7.22 -22.18 13.86
C TYR A 106 6.04 -22.07 14.86
N PRO A 107 5.65 -23.18 15.50
CA PRO A 107 4.46 -23.22 16.35
C PRO A 107 4.57 -22.42 17.64
N GLU A 108 5.78 -22.11 18.10
CA GLU A 108 6.03 -21.33 19.32
C GLU A 108 6.24 -19.83 19.05
N ASP A 109 6.36 -19.45 17.77
CA ASP A 109 6.62 -18.07 17.38
C ASP A 109 5.38 -17.19 17.62
N GLU A 110 5.66 -15.88 17.74
CA GLU A 110 4.63 -14.86 17.75
C GLU A 110 3.85 -14.80 16.42
N ILE A 111 2.83 -13.96 16.38
CA ILE A 111 1.96 -13.81 15.22
C ILE A 111 2.79 -13.29 14.02
N PRO A 112 2.78 -13.96 12.84
CA PRO A 112 3.45 -13.51 11.64
C PRO A 112 3.02 -12.12 11.22
N ALA A 113 3.99 -11.39 10.66
CA ALA A 113 3.81 -10.09 10.06
C ALA A 113 2.55 -10.04 9.17
N GLY A 114 1.64 -9.12 9.48
CA GLY A 114 0.39 -8.88 8.76
C GLY A 114 -0.87 -9.38 9.49
N PHE A 115 -0.70 -10.00 10.65
CA PHE A 115 -1.78 -10.35 11.60
C PHE A 115 -1.61 -9.70 12.98
N ASP A 116 -0.44 -9.12 13.22
CA ASP A 116 0.04 -8.38 14.39
C ASP A 116 -0.06 -6.84 14.20
N TYR A 117 -0.38 -6.38 12.99
CA TYR A 117 -0.58 -4.96 12.66
C TYR A 117 -1.73 -4.76 11.65
N ASP A 118 -2.17 -3.51 11.44
CA ASP A 118 -3.18 -3.18 10.44
C ASP A 118 -2.64 -3.47 9.03
N ARG A 119 -3.08 -4.60 8.49
CA ARG A 119 -2.76 -5.10 7.15
C ARG A 119 -3.07 -4.12 6.01
N TRP A 120 -4.06 -3.25 6.20
CA TRP A 120 -4.49 -2.27 5.19
C TRP A 120 -3.69 -0.99 5.26
N GLY A 121 -3.25 -0.63 6.46
CA GLY A 121 -2.44 0.54 6.73
C GLY A 121 -0.95 0.34 6.66
N GLY A 122 -0.50 -0.91 6.71
CA GLY A 122 0.92 -1.25 6.75
C GLY A 122 1.59 -0.84 8.06
N GLY A 123 0.88 -0.87 9.20
CA GLY A 123 1.45 -0.47 10.49
C GLY A 123 0.54 -0.72 11.69
N GLN A 124 1.07 -0.52 12.90
CA GLN A 124 0.35 -0.72 14.18
C GLN A 124 -0.52 0.48 14.59
N GLU A 125 -0.47 1.55 13.80
CA GLU A 125 -1.17 2.80 14.08
C GLU A 125 -2.67 2.71 13.78
N SER A 126 -3.47 3.51 14.49
CA SER A 126 -4.90 3.62 14.24
C SER A 126 -5.22 4.05 12.80
N VAL A 127 -6.37 3.64 12.26
CA VAL A 127 -6.83 4.07 10.92
C VAL A 127 -6.89 5.60 10.79
N GLN A 128 -7.18 6.31 11.89
CA GLN A 128 -7.23 7.75 11.93
C GLN A 128 -5.83 8.38 11.75
N TYR A 129 -4.84 7.86 12.45
CA TYR A 129 -3.45 8.30 12.32
C TYR A 129 -2.94 8.02 10.91
N MET A 130 -3.15 6.79 10.45
CA MET A 130 -2.71 6.30 9.15
C MET A 130 -3.33 7.10 8.00
N TYR A 131 -4.63 7.40 8.06
CA TYR A 131 -5.31 8.30 7.12
C TYR A 131 -4.63 9.67 7.06
N LYS A 132 -4.37 10.29 8.23
CA LYS A 132 -3.71 11.60 8.31
C LYS A 132 -2.29 11.55 7.74
N TRP A 133 -1.54 10.48 8.01
CA TRP A 133 -0.19 10.28 7.51
C TRP A 133 -0.19 10.18 5.99
N TYR A 134 -0.96 9.26 5.41
CA TYR A 134 -0.98 9.01 3.97
C TYR A 134 -1.57 10.16 3.15
N THR A 135 -2.47 10.97 3.72
CA THR A 135 -3.09 12.13 3.04
C THR A 135 -2.38 13.44 3.32
N SER A 136 -1.26 13.42 4.06
CA SER A 136 -0.50 14.62 4.40
C SER A 136 -0.10 15.41 3.15
N PRO A 137 -0.29 16.75 3.14
CA PRO A 137 0.17 17.60 2.04
C PRO A 137 1.70 17.66 1.96
N LYS A 138 2.41 17.23 3.00
CA LYS A 138 3.89 17.17 3.03
C LYS A 138 4.45 15.95 2.29
N ASN A 139 3.61 14.97 1.95
CA ASN A 139 4.06 13.77 1.27
C ASN A 139 4.31 14.00 -0.21
N LYS A 140 5.24 13.23 -0.77
CA LYS A 140 5.46 13.13 -2.21
C LYS A 140 4.75 11.90 -2.77
N TYR A 141 4.20 12.05 -3.97
CA TYR A 141 3.46 10.97 -4.64
C TYR A 141 4.05 10.77 -6.03
N LEU A 142 4.41 9.54 -6.35
CA LEU A 142 4.84 9.13 -7.68
C LEU A 142 3.96 7.98 -8.13
N VAL A 143 3.53 7.98 -9.39
CA VAL A 143 2.73 6.88 -9.94
C VAL A 143 3.42 6.36 -11.19
N ILE A 144 3.83 5.11 -11.15
CA ILE A 144 4.49 4.42 -12.28
C ILE A 144 3.45 3.49 -12.89
N ILE A 145 3.08 3.71 -14.15
CA ILE A 145 2.09 2.89 -14.88
C ILE A 145 2.84 2.02 -15.89
N ALA A 146 2.57 0.72 -15.88
CA ALA A 146 3.12 -0.27 -16.79
C ALA A 146 1.97 -1.09 -17.40
N GLY A 147 1.39 -0.58 -18.49
CA GLY A 147 0.23 -1.20 -19.14
C GLY A 147 -1.00 -1.24 -18.23
N ASN A 148 -1.36 -2.45 -17.78
CA ASN A 148 -2.51 -2.67 -16.89
C ASN A 148 -2.13 -2.78 -15.41
N THR A 149 -0.87 -2.58 -15.05
CA THR A 149 -0.44 -2.47 -13.66
C THR A 149 0.09 -1.07 -13.37
N ALA A 150 0.09 -0.70 -12.10
CA ALA A 150 0.74 0.52 -11.65
C ALA A 150 1.24 0.37 -10.22
N VAL A 151 2.15 1.24 -9.82
CA VAL A 151 2.61 1.39 -8.44
C VAL A 151 2.48 2.85 -8.04
N LEU A 152 1.76 3.10 -6.95
CA LEU A 152 1.78 4.39 -6.26
C LEU A 152 2.88 4.34 -5.20
N LYS A 153 3.92 5.18 -5.34
CA LYS A 153 4.92 5.42 -4.30
C LYS A 153 4.53 6.65 -3.49
N ILE A 154 4.58 6.54 -2.16
CA ILE A 154 4.22 7.59 -1.21
C ILE A 154 5.45 7.85 -0.33
N GLY A 155 6.07 8.99 -0.53
CA GLY A 155 7.24 9.43 0.24
C GLY A 155 6.79 10.30 1.41
N SER A 156 7.19 9.94 2.63
CA SER A 156 6.86 10.66 3.85
C SER A 156 7.35 12.12 3.80
N GLY A 157 6.67 13.04 4.47
CA GLY A 157 7.21 14.38 4.68
C GLY A 157 8.56 14.33 5.41
N LEU A 158 9.52 15.15 4.99
CA LEU A 158 10.83 15.25 5.64
C LEU A 158 10.71 15.90 7.02
N TRP A 159 11.46 15.39 8.00
CA TRP A 159 11.68 16.08 9.26
C TRP A 159 12.75 17.17 9.08
N GLU A 160 12.87 18.05 10.07
CA GLU A 160 13.86 19.13 10.04
C GLU A 160 15.28 18.54 10.02
N GLY A 161 16.10 19.02 9.08
CA GLY A 161 17.46 18.52 8.86
C GLY A 161 17.55 17.27 7.96
N ALA A 162 16.43 16.65 7.57
CA ALA A 162 16.43 15.51 6.66
C ALA A 162 16.62 15.92 5.20
N SER A 163 17.31 15.08 4.45
CA SER A 163 17.49 15.17 3.00
C SER A 163 16.52 14.26 2.25
N GLU A 164 16.49 14.34 0.92
CA GLU A 164 15.67 13.43 0.11
C GLU A 164 16.07 11.96 0.25
N ASN A 165 17.32 11.68 0.61
CA ASN A 165 17.80 10.31 0.81
C ASN A 165 17.25 9.69 2.10
N ASP A 166 16.86 10.52 3.07
CA ASP A 166 16.27 10.07 4.33
C ASP A 166 14.76 9.83 4.21
N ARG A 167 14.18 10.06 3.03
CA ARG A 167 12.74 9.94 2.83
C ARG A 167 12.33 8.48 2.84
N SER A 168 11.54 8.10 3.84
CA SER A 168 10.86 6.81 3.84
C SER A 168 9.80 6.75 2.75
N TRP A 169 9.76 5.64 2.01
CA TRP A 169 8.80 5.41 0.94
C TRP A 169 7.93 4.20 1.24
N ASN A 170 6.65 4.32 0.91
CA ASN A 170 5.72 3.20 0.85
C ASN A 170 5.25 2.99 -0.59
N ILE A 171 4.94 1.75 -0.96
CA ILE A 171 4.38 1.38 -2.25
C ILE A 171 2.99 0.76 -2.10
N VAL A 172 2.12 1.08 -3.06
CA VAL A 172 0.79 0.48 -3.18
C VAL A 172 0.64 -0.05 -4.59
N PRO A 173 0.56 -1.39 -4.78
CA PRO A 173 0.34 -1.99 -6.09
C PRO A 173 -1.08 -1.77 -6.60
N PHE A 174 -1.22 -1.54 -7.90
CA PHE A 174 -2.49 -1.36 -8.60
C PHE A 174 -2.58 -2.24 -9.84
N VAL A 175 -3.81 -2.63 -10.19
CA VAL A 175 -4.14 -3.29 -11.45
C VAL A 175 -5.40 -2.69 -12.05
N LYS A 176 -5.48 -2.64 -13.38
CA LYS A 176 -6.67 -2.21 -14.11
C LYS A 176 -7.56 -3.43 -14.38
N GLU A 177 -8.68 -3.50 -13.67
CA GLU A 177 -9.69 -4.54 -13.84
C GLU A 177 -10.94 -3.97 -14.50
N LYS A 178 -11.33 -4.51 -15.66
CA LYS A 178 -12.51 -4.05 -16.43
C LYS A 178 -12.51 -2.53 -16.65
N GLY A 179 -11.34 -1.98 -16.99
CA GLY A 179 -11.14 -0.55 -17.25
C GLY A 179 -11.04 0.35 -16.01
N LYS A 180 -11.08 -0.20 -14.79
CA LYS A 180 -10.98 0.57 -13.54
C LYS A 180 -9.74 0.18 -12.76
N TRP A 181 -8.98 1.17 -12.28
CA TRP A 181 -7.87 0.92 -11.36
C TRP A 181 -8.40 0.45 -10.01
N LYS A 182 -7.76 -0.59 -9.48
CA LYS A 182 -8.00 -1.19 -8.17
C LYS A 182 -6.66 -1.40 -7.48
N MET A 183 -6.63 -1.31 -6.16
CA MET A 183 -5.49 -1.82 -5.40
C MET A 183 -5.33 -3.31 -5.71
N ALA A 184 -4.09 -3.74 -5.92
CA ALA A 184 -3.74 -5.11 -6.24
C ALA A 184 -3.13 -5.85 -5.04
N ASP A 185 -2.68 -5.13 -4.02
CA ASP A 185 -2.16 -5.69 -2.78
C ASP A 185 -2.13 -4.62 -1.66
N ASN A 186 -1.62 -5.00 -0.48
CA ASN A 186 -1.42 -4.14 0.68
C ASN A 186 -0.39 -3.03 0.44
N ILE A 187 -0.25 -2.16 1.43
CA ILE A 187 0.81 -1.14 1.47
C ILE A 187 2.08 -1.78 2.01
N TYR A 188 3.19 -1.57 1.33
CA TYR A 188 4.50 -2.08 1.74
C TYR A 188 5.49 -0.94 1.90
N PRO A 189 6.47 -1.04 2.80
CA PRO A 189 7.66 -0.21 2.70
C PRO A 189 8.30 -0.46 1.32
N ALA A 190 8.70 0.61 0.65
CA ALA A 190 9.61 0.48 -0.47
C ALA A 190 10.96 0.11 0.15
N ASN A 191 11.46 -1.09 -0.12
CA ASN A 191 12.80 -1.45 0.30
C ASN A 191 13.77 -0.37 -0.19
N GLU A 192 14.66 0.08 0.68
CA GLU A 192 15.88 0.78 0.26
C GLU A 192 16.68 -0.26 -0.54
N GLU A 193 16.71 -0.11 -1.87
CA GLU A 193 17.75 -0.74 -2.69
C GLU A 193 19.09 -0.06 -2.44
#